data_AF-A0A520U3L5-F1
#
_entry.id   AF-A0A520U3L5-F1
#
_cell.length_a   1.000
_cell.length_b   1.000
_cell.length_c   1.000
_cell.angle_alpha   90.00
_cell.angle_beta   90.00
_cell.angle_gamma   90.00
#
_symmetry.space_group_name_H-M   'P 1'
#
loop_
_entity.id
_entity.type
_entity.pdbx_description
1 polymer ?
#
loop_
_entity_poly.entity_id
_entity_poly.type
_entity_poly.pdbx_seq_one_letter_code
_entity_poly.pdbx_strand_id
1 'polypeptide(L)'
;MALLKILIFPDPRLRTVAKTVEKVDDKVVRLTEDMLETMYDGSGIGLAATQVDVHKRVIVIDISENKDKPLILINPEIEEITDPIKKSYSEGCLSVPGFYEELERPGEIKISFLDINGERQTEVVNDLLSVVIQHEM
;
A
#
# COMPACT_ATOMS: atom_id res chain seq x y z
N MET A 1 0.97 7.29 -18.17
CA MET A 1 0.46 5.92 -18.00
C MET A 1 -1.05 6.01 -18.05
N ALA A 2 -1.83 5.12 -17.45
CA ALA A 2 -3.28 5.28 -17.35
C ALA A 2 -3.72 5.52 -15.89
N LEU A 3 -4.54 6.55 -15.67
CA LEU A 3 -5.23 6.74 -14.40
C LEU A 3 -6.32 5.68 -14.22
N LEU A 4 -6.22 4.94 -13.12
CA LEU A 4 -7.17 3.90 -12.75
C LEU A 4 -8.29 4.51 -11.88
N LYS A 5 -9.49 3.96 -12.00
CA LYS A 5 -10.62 4.40 -11.18
C LYS A 5 -10.49 3.86 -9.76
N ILE A 6 -10.39 4.74 -8.78
CA ILE A 6 -10.43 4.38 -7.37
C ILE A 6 -11.88 4.06 -6.96
N LEU A 7 -12.06 2.91 -6.32
CA LEU A 7 -13.31 2.49 -5.68
C LEU A 7 -13.53 3.29 -4.40
N ILE A 8 -14.77 3.72 -4.17
CA ILE A 8 -15.15 4.53 -3.01
C ILE A 8 -16.08 3.75 -2.10
N PHE A 9 -15.86 3.81 -0.79
CA PHE A 9 -16.73 3.23 0.22
C PHE A 9 -18.17 3.75 0.06
N PRO A 10 -19.21 2.89 0.12
CA PRO A 10 -19.21 1.50 0.59
C PRO A 10 -19.16 0.42 -0.52
N ASP A 11 -18.43 0.63 -1.63
CA ASP A 11 -18.33 -0.36 -2.71
C ASP A 11 -17.89 -1.75 -2.18
N PRO A 12 -18.67 -2.82 -2.39
CA PRO A 12 -18.39 -4.13 -1.81
C PRO A 12 -17.09 -4.76 -2.32
N ARG A 13 -16.58 -4.33 -3.48
CA ARG A 13 -15.33 -4.85 -4.06
C ARG A 13 -14.10 -4.46 -3.23
N LEU A 14 -14.19 -3.41 -2.42
CA LEU A 14 -13.17 -3.06 -1.42
C LEU A 14 -13.02 -4.13 -0.32
N ARG A 15 -13.97 -5.07 -0.18
CA ARG A 15 -13.91 -6.19 0.77
C ARG A 15 -13.40 -7.48 0.14
N THR A 16 -13.06 -7.48 -1.16
CA THR A 16 -12.52 -8.68 -1.82
C THR A 16 -11.09 -8.93 -1.36
N VAL A 17 -10.84 -10.14 -0.83
CA VAL A 17 -9.49 -10.55 -0.43
C VAL A 17 -8.60 -10.72 -1.66
N ALA A 18 -7.50 -9.96 -1.68
CA ALA A 18 -6.53 -9.97 -2.77
C ALA A 18 -5.74 -11.29 -2.81
N LYS A 19 -5.49 -11.79 -4.03
CA LYS A 19 -4.73 -13.03 -4.27
C LYS A 19 -3.23 -12.76 -4.38
N THR A 20 -2.44 -13.75 -3.98
CA THR A 20 -0.98 -13.73 -4.17
C THR A 20 -0.61 -13.60 -5.64
N VAL A 21 0.42 -12.80 -5.92
CA VAL A 21 1.06 -12.68 -7.22
C VAL A 21 2.07 -13.83 -7.36
N GLU A 22 1.81 -14.77 -8.27
CA GLU A 22 2.68 -15.95 -8.48
C GLU A 22 3.99 -15.58 -9.18
N LYS A 23 3.96 -14.59 -10.08
CA LYS A 23 5.11 -14.11 -10.82
C LYS A 23 4.99 -12.60 -11.04
N VAL A 24 6.09 -11.89 -10.80
CA VAL A 24 6.22 -10.49 -11.20
C VAL A 24 6.56 -10.45 -12.69
N ASP A 25 5.54 -10.20 -13.51
CA ASP A 25 5.63 -10.09 -14.96
C ASP A 25 5.39 -8.64 -15.40
N ASP A 26 5.53 -8.36 -16.70
CA ASP A 26 5.33 -7.02 -17.27
C ASP A 26 3.94 -6.45 -16.97
N LYS A 27 2.94 -7.29 -16.72
CA LYS A 27 1.59 -6.82 -16.36
C LYS A 27 1.55 -6.34 -14.91
N VAL A 28 2.26 -7.01 -14.00
CA VAL A 28 2.40 -6.56 -12.61
C VAL A 28 3.22 -5.27 -12.57
N VAL A 29 4.32 -5.20 -13.32
CA VAL A 29 5.12 -3.97 -13.43
C VAL A 29 4.25 -2.81 -13.91
N ARG A 30 3.57 -2.98 -15.05
CA ARG A 30 2.68 -1.94 -15.58
C ARG A 30 1.57 -1.53 -14.61
N LEU A 31 0.99 -2.49 -13.88
CA LEU A 31 0.01 -2.20 -12.83
C LEU A 31 0.58 -1.28 -11.75
N THR A 32 1.81 -1.54 -11.29
CA THR A 32 2.45 -0.70 -10.26
C THR A 32 2.68 0.73 -10.77
N GLU A 33 3.02 0.89 -12.04
CA GLU A 33 3.22 2.19 -12.65
C GLU A 33 1.91 2.97 -12.80
N ASP A 34 0.85 2.32 -13.29
CA ASP A 34 -0.50 2.91 -13.38
C ASP A 34 -1.05 3.24 -11.97
N MET A 35 -0.76 2.41 -10.96
CA MET A 35 -1.13 2.65 -9.57
C MET A 35 -0.38 3.85 -8.97
N LEU A 36 0.92 4.00 -9.22
CA LEU A 36 1.69 5.16 -8.76
C LEU A 36 1.15 6.45 -9.37
N GLU A 37 0.89 6.47 -10.68
CA GLU A 37 0.29 7.64 -11.35
C GLU A 37 -1.07 7.99 -10.74
N THR A 38 -1.92 6.98 -10.49
CA THR A 38 -3.23 7.13 -9.84
C THR A 38 -3.12 7.66 -8.40
N MET A 39 -2.17 7.13 -7.61
CA MET A 39 -1.91 7.55 -6.24
C MET A 39 -1.48 9.02 -6.19
N TYR A 40 -0.57 9.42 -7.09
CA TYR A 40 -0.08 10.80 -7.14
C TYR A 40 -1.13 11.80 -7.58
N ASP A 41 -1.99 11.44 -8.54
CA ASP A 41 -3.15 12.24 -8.97
C ASP A 41 -4.15 12.44 -7.83
N GLY A 42 -4.43 11.37 -7.07
CA GLY A 42 -5.25 11.41 -5.86
C GLY A 42 -4.60 12.13 -4.66
N SER A 43 -3.36 12.61 -4.79
CA SER A 43 -2.57 13.19 -3.70
C SER A 43 -2.40 12.26 -2.48
N GLY A 44 -2.42 10.94 -2.72
CA GLY A 44 -2.15 9.94 -1.70
C GLY A 44 -0.65 9.62 -1.55
N ILE A 45 -0.34 8.90 -0.48
CA ILE A 45 1.01 8.39 -0.16
C ILE A 45 1.09 6.85 -0.17
N GLY A 46 -0.05 6.19 -0.32
CA GLY A 46 -0.21 4.74 -0.44
C GLY A 46 -1.42 4.41 -1.32
N LEU A 47 -1.35 3.29 -2.04
CA LEU A 47 -2.45 2.72 -2.79
C LEU A 47 -2.32 1.19 -2.93
N ALA A 48 -3.33 0.46 -2.50
CA ALA A 48 -3.46 -0.97 -2.70
C ALA A 48 -4.22 -1.29 -3.99
N ALA A 49 -3.82 -2.34 -4.70
CA ALA A 49 -4.43 -2.73 -5.99
C ALA A 49 -5.94 -3.01 -5.87
N THR A 50 -6.42 -3.46 -4.70
CA THR A 50 -7.85 -3.64 -4.41
C THR A 50 -8.64 -2.35 -4.61
N GLN A 51 -8.06 -1.18 -4.32
CA GLN A 51 -8.73 0.12 -4.48
C GLN A 51 -8.96 0.48 -5.94
N VAL A 52 -8.22 -0.11 -6.88
CA VAL A 52 -8.38 0.09 -8.33
C VAL A 52 -9.04 -1.13 -9.01
N ASP A 53 -9.79 -1.92 -8.23
CA ASP A 53 -10.51 -3.12 -8.67
C ASP A 53 -9.61 -4.25 -9.22
N VAL A 54 -8.35 -4.29 -8.76
CA VAL A 54 -7.40 -5.35 -9.07
C VAL A 54 -7.06 -6.12 -7.80
N HIS A 55 -7.69 -7.29 -7.61
CA HIS A 55 -7.56 -8.08 -6.39
C HIS A 55 -6.30 -8.96 -6.37
N LYS A 56 -5.14 -8.31 -6.44
CA LYS A 56 -3.79 -8.89 -6.27
C LYS A 56 -3.07 -8.21 -5.12
N ARG A 57 -2.22 -8.94 -4.39
CA ARG A 57 -1.41 -8.40 -3.28
C ARG A 57 -0.27 -7.53 -3.83
N VAL A 58 -0.62 -6.31 -4.26
CA VAL A 58 0.30 -5.30 -4.79
C VAL A 58 -0.03 -3.98 -4.12
N ILE A 59 0.98 -3.34 -3.55
CA ILE A 59 0.90 -2.06 -2.87
C ILE A 59 1.98 -1.15 -3.43
N VAL A 60 1.64 0.12 -3.67
CA VAL A 60 2.59 1.18 -4.01
C VAL A 60 2.54 2.26 -2.94
N ILE A 61 3.70 2.78 -2.55
CA ILE A 61 3.85 3.77 -1.47
C ILE A 61 4.88 4.80 -1.91
N ASP A 62 4.64 6.06 -1.56
CA ASP A 62 5.67 7.08 -1.60
C ASP A 62 5.38 8.15 -0.55
N ILE A 63 6.20 8.15 0.50
CA ILE A 63 6.11 9.12 1.60
C ILE A 63 7.12 10.27 1.45
N SER A 64 7.86 10.33 0.34
CA SER A 64 8.81 11.41 0.10
C SER A 64 8.08 12.69 -0.28
N GLU A 65 8.61 13.83 0.18
CA GLU A 65 8.03 15.15 -0.14
C GLU A 65 8.02 15.43 -1.65
N ASN A 66 9.04 14.95 -2.37
CA ASN A 66 9.22 15.19 -3.80
C ASN A 66 8.55 14.13 -4.70
N LYS A 67 7.93 13.09 -4.12
CA LYS A 67 7.34 11.95 -4.86
C LYS A 67 8.36 11.27 -5.80
N ASP A 68 9.58 11.06 -5.30
CA ASP A 68 10.73 10.55 -6.05
C ASP A 68 11.33 9.27 -5.45
N LYS A 69 10.70 8.70 -4.41
CA LYS A 69 11.16 7.47 -3.74
C LYS A 69 10.01 6.45 -3.61
N PRO A 70 9.48 5.95 -4.73
CA PRO A 70 8.44 4.95 -4.69
C PRO A 70 8.96 3.63 -4.09
N LEU A 71 8.14 3.03 -3.24
CA LEU A 71 8.30 1.70 -2.68
C LEU A 71 7.19 0.81 -3.22
N ILE A 72 7.56 -0.35 -3.77
CA ILE A 72 6.63 -1.31 -4.35
C ILE A 72 6.71 -2.59 -3.53
N LEU A 73 5.57 -3.01 -2.96
CA LEU A 73 5.47 -4.19 -2.13
C LEU A 73 4.54 -5.20 -2.80
N ILE A 74 5.10 -6.32 -3.27
CA ILE A 74 4.33 -7.41 -3.86
C ILE A 74 4.30 -8.58 -2.87
N ASN A 75 3.12 -9.11 -2.61
CA ASN A 75 2.88 -10.13 -1.58
C ASN A 75 3.46 -9.77 -0.19
N PRO A 76 3.26 -8.55 0.35
CA PRO A 76 3.80 -8.20 1.64
C PRO A 76 3.18 -9.05 2.76
N GLU A 77 4.01 -9.39 3.74
CA GLU A 77 3.65 -10.12 4.96
C GLU A 77 4.33 -9.44 6.17
N ILE A 78 3.61 -9.33 7.28
CA ILE A 78 4.18 -8.88 8.56
C ILE A 78 4.77 -10.11 9.24
N GLU A 79 6.08 -10.16 9.36
CA GLU A 79 6.82 -11.24 10.01
C GLU A 79 6.79 -11.09 11.53
N GLU A 80 6.94 -9.87 12.02
CA GLU A 80 7.05 -9.56 13.44
C GLU A 80 6.62 -8.13 13.74
N ILE A 81 5.96 -7.93 14.89
CA ILE A 81 5.78 -6.60 15.48
C ILE A 81 6.98 -6.37 16.42
N THR A 82 7.96 -5.59 15.97
CA THR A 82 9.22 -5.40 16.71
C THR A 82 9.07 -4.38 17.83
N ASP A 83 8.18 -3.39 17.67
CA ASP A 83 7.72 -2.52 18.76
C ASP A 83 6.19 -2.61 18.93
N PRO A 84 5.71 -3.23 20.02
CA PRO A 84 4.28 -3.36 20.29
C PRO A 84 3.62 -2.05 20.75
N ILE A 85 4.40 -1.00 21.04
CA ILE A 85 3.84 0.29 21.43
C ILE A 85 3.06 0.86 20.24
N LYS A 86 1.76 1.04 20.46
CA LYS A 86 0.90 1.66 19.46
C LYS A 86 1.08 3.17 19.48
N LYS A 87 1.17 3.74 18.30
CA LYS A 87 1.20 5.18 18.07
C LYS A 87 -0.09 5.58 17.38
N SER A 88 -0.68 6.70 17.80
CA SER A 88 -1.87 7.26 17.17
C SER A 88 -1.46 8.10 15.97
N TYR A 89 -2.13 7.88 14.84
CA TYR A 89 -1.97 8.66 13.61
C TYR A 89 -3.32 9.05 13.06
N SER A 90 -3.42 10.27 12.53
CA SER A 90 -4.58 10.71 11.75
C SER A 90 -4.48 10.11 10.35
N GLU A 91 -5.33 9.14 10.05
CA GLU A 91 -5.34 8.42 8.77
C GLU A 91 -6.50 8.90 7.89
N GLY A 92 -6.21 9.12 6.61
CA GLY A 92 -7.19 9.25 5.54
C GLY A 92 -7.04 8.12 4.53
N CYS A 93 -8.01 7.96 3.63
CA CYS A 93 -7.97 6.93 2.60
C CYS A 93 -8.50 7.47 1.27
N LEU A 94 -7.83 7.19 0.15
CA LEU A 94 -8.30 7.56 -1.19
C LEU A 94 -9.68 6.95 -1.52
N SER A 95 -10.02 5.83 -0.88
CA SER A 95 -11.32 5.17 -1.00
C SER A 95 -12.39 5.69 -0.03
N VAL A 96 -12.06 6.61 0.88
CA VAL A 96 -12.99 7.22 1.84
C VAL A 96 -12.75 8.75 1.88
N PRO A 97 -13.06 9.47 0.79
CA PRO A 97 -12.64 10.86 0.63
C PRO A 97 -13.31 11.79 1.64
N GLY A 98 -12.52 12.71 2.21
CA GLY A 98 -12.99 13.75 3.14
C GLY A 98 -13.10 13.32 4.60
N PHE A 99 -12.71 12.09 4.94
CA PHE A 99 -12.71 11.59 6.32
C PHE A 99 -11.28 11.32 6.78
N TYR A 100 -11.00 11.75 8.01
CA TYR A 100 -9.75 11.50 8.70
C TYR A 100 -10.08 11.10 10.13
N GLU A 101 -9.51 9.99 10.60
CA GLU A 101 -9.77 9.46 11.93
C GLU A 101 -8.44 9.11 12.61
N GLU A 102 -8.39 9.22 13.93
CA GLU A 102 -7.23 8.79 14.71
C GLU A 102 -7.26 7.27 14.91
N LEU A 103 -6.24 6.59 14.39
CA LEU A 103 -6.09 5.14 14.50
C LEU A 103 -4.75 4.79 15.17
N GLU A 104 -4.78 3.72 15.97
CA GLU A 104 -3.61 3.23 16.69
C GLU A 104 -3.00 2.02 16.00
N ARG A 105 -1.73 2.11 15.61
CA ARG A 105 -0.97 1.01 15.01
C ARG A 105 0.38 0.79 15.68
N PRO A 106 0.91 -0.45 15.69
CA PRO A 106 2.30 -0.72 16.04
C PRO A 106 3.29 0.26 15.39
N GLY A 107 4.15 0.85 16.21
CA GLY A 107 5.10 1.87 15.76
C GLY A 107 6.23 1.34 14.89
N GLU A 108 6.52 0.05 14.97
CA GLU A 108 7.56 -0.62 14.16
C GLU A 108 7.18 -2.07 13.88
N ILE A 109 7.36 -2.49 12.62
CA ILE A 109 7.10 -3.85 12.16
C ILE A 109 8.24 -4.32 11.27
N LYS A 110 8.46 -5.63 11.27
CA LYS A 110 9.31 -6.31 10.29
C LYS A 110 8.43 -6.94 9.23
N ILE A 111 8.71 -6.64 7.97
CA ILE A 111 7.96 -7.15 6.82
C ILE A 111 8.85 -7.96 5.90
N SER A 112 8.24 -8.90 5.17
CA SER A 112 8.82 -9.51 3.98
C SER A 112 7.92 -9.27 2.77
N PHE A 113 8.52 -9.11 1.60
CA PHE A 113 7.79 -8.85 0.35
C PHE A 113 8.67 -9.21 -0.84
N LEU A 114 8.09 -9.22 -2.04
CA LEU A 114 8.79 -9.24 -3.31
C LEU A 114 8.88 -7.81 -3.85
N ASP A 115 10.06 -7.41 -4.32
CA ASP A 115 10.23 -6.15 -5.04
C ASP A 115 9.76 -6.24 -6.50
N ILE A 116 9.94 -5.16 -7.26
CA ILE A 116 9.55 -5.06 -8.67
C ILE A 116 10.29 -6.04 -9.59
N ASN A 117 11.45 -6.56 -9.17
CA ASN A 117 12.21 -7.57 -9.89
C ASN A 117 11.79 -9.00 -9.48
N GLY A 118 10.89 -9.12 -8.50
CA GLY A 118 10.48 -10.38 -7.92
C GLY A 118 11.47 -10.95 -6.91
N GLU A 119 12.42 -10.15 -6.42
CA GLU A 119 13.39 -10.57 -5.40
C GLU A 119 12.80 -10.38 -4.01
N ARG A 120 13.05 -11.35 -3.13
CA ARG A 120 12.53 -11.30 -1.75
C ARG A 120 13.36 -10.33 -0.92
N GLN A 121 12.68 -9.35 -0.33
CA GLN A 121 13.24 -8.39 0.60
C GLN A 121 12.71 -8.63 2.02
N THR A 122 13.45 -8.15 3.01
CA THR A 122 13.03 -8.16 4.41
C THR A 122 13.55 -6.89 5.08
N GLU A 123 12.63 -6.11 5.64
CA GLU A 123 12.94 -4.79 6.16
C GLU A 123 12.21 -4.55 7.49
N VAL A 124 12.83 -3.76 8.36
CA VAL A 124 12.19 -3.21 9.55
C VAL A 124 11.78 -1.78 9.22
N VAL A 125 10.49 -1.48 9.35
CA VAL A 125 9.89 -0.19 9.01
C VAL A 125 9.20 0.39 10.25
N ASN A 126 9.33 1.70 10.44
CA ASN A 126 8.78 2.42 11.59
C ASN A 126 8.01 3.68 11.17
N ASP A 127 7.42 4.30 12.18
CA ASP A 127 6.76 5.60 12.11
C ASP A 127 5.73 5.65 10.98
N LEU A 128 5.75 6.70 10.15
CA LEU A 128 4.76 6.89 9.09
C LEU A 128 4.77 5.74 8.07
N LEU A 129 5.94 5.20 7.72
CA LEU A 129 6.01 4.11 6.75
C LEU A 129 5.34 2.84 7.28
N SER A 130 5.55 2.53 8.57
CA SER A 130 4.86 1.42 9.24
C SER A 130 3.34 1.57 9.19
N VAL A 131 2.82 2.79 9.41
CA VAL A 131 1.39 3.07 9.38
C VAL A 131 0.81 2.88 7.99
N VAL A 132 1.45 3.45 6.97
CA VAL A 132 0.98 3.35 5.58
C VAL A 132 0.99 1.89 5.13
N ILE A 133 2.04 1.12 5.41
CA ILE A 133 2.10 -0.29 5.04
C ILE A 133 0.98 -1.09 5.70
N GLN A 134 0.73 -0.86 6.99
CA GLN A 134 -0.37 -1.52 7.70
C GLN A 134 -1.76 -1.06 7.25
N HIS A 135 -1.89 0.14 6.66
CA HIS A 135 -3.13 0.63 6.08
C HIS A 135 -3.43 -0.09 4.75
N GLU A 136 -2.42 -0.27 3.92
CA GLU A 136 -2.56 -0.83 2.56
C GLU A 136 -2.64 -2.38 2.53
N MET A 137 -2.18 -3.06 3.59
CA MET A 137 -2.21 -4.53 3.74
C MET A 137 -3.59 -5.07 4.17
#